data_AF-A0A4Q3A8H7-F1
#
_entry.id   AF-A0A4Q3A8H7-F1
#
_cell.length_a   1.000
_cell.length_b   1.000
_cell.length_c   1.000
_cell.angle_alpha   90.00
_cell.angle_beta   90.00
_cell.angle_gamma   90.00
#
_symmetry.space_group_name_H-M   'P 1'
#
loop_
_entity.id
_entity.type
_entity.pdbx_description
1 polymer ?
#
loop_
_entity_poly.entity_id
_entity_poly.type
_entity_poly.pdbx_seq_one_letter_code
_entity_poly.pdbx_strand_id
1 'polypeptide(L)'
;GRRAAGHPVRPTDFSLAAVAAAAGRFARPSEDPTSILSSYGYGLHLDTAALAAMCRGLADGVTHHEARFAHAIRAENGHVRAVALEGGAQVAGDIFLDCSGPAALLCEDHGFESWAAWLRCDRVIGRTTAQEGVPPPYTHISAHPTGWLRSVPLAGGPREALLYSSAHRPDMPGASTIHQGRRTRAWTGNVIAVGAAAALIEPLYGHNLQMVQTAIQRLIALFPTKAEGPEAREYNRLTASETDRIRDFLVAHYKTNGRTGEPFWDEVRTMAVPDTLQYKLDLYASRRCRLFTASQNGREGQPCRIRHHRHGRRRRSDDPPDPQLQRTARHRRERVPRQDAGHAEARHRFPGLAP
;
A
#
# COMPACT_ATOMS: atom_id res chain seq x y z
N GLY A 1 -4.85 -30.59 -3.62
CA GLY A 1 -5.41 -29.27 -4.00
C GLY A 1 -5.59 -29.19 -5.51
N ARG A 2 -6.59 -28.48 -6.05
CA ARG A 2 -7.08 -28.57 -7.45
C ARG A 2 -6.01 -28.46 -8.57
N ARG A 3 -4.85 -27.83 -8.34
CA ARG A 3 -3.69 -27.87 -9.27
C ARG A 3 -2.95 -29.21 -9.32
N ALA A 4 -2.94 -29.97 -8.23
CA ALA A 4 -2.44 -31.34 -8.20
C ALA A 4 -3.30 -32.31 -9.03
N ALA A 5 -4.52 -31.88 -9.41
CA ALA A 5 -5.41 -32.58 -10.33
C ALA A 5 -5.33 -32.04 -11.78
N GLY A 6 -4.31 -31.26 -12.14
CA GLY A 6 -4.07 -30.81 -13.52
C GLY A 6 -4.94 -29.66 -14.03
N HIS A 7 -5.88 -29.13 -13.22
CA HIS A 7 -6.70 -28.00 -13.68
C HIS A 7 -5.89 -26.69 -13.75
N PRO A 8 -5.97 -25.92 -14.86
CA PRO A 8 -5.22 -24.68 -15.07
C PRO A 8 -5.84 -23.48 -14.32
N VAL A 9 -6.16 -23.64 -13.03
CA VAL A 9 -6.77 -22.59 -12.23
C VAL A 9 -5.71 -21.69 -11.60
N ARG A 10 -5.92 -20.37 -11.69
CA ARG A 10 -5.12 -19.33 -11.03
C ARG A 10 -5.79 -18.93 -9.71
N PRO A 11 -5.02 -18.50 -8.70
CA PRO A 11 -5.61 -17.97 -7.48
C PRO A 11 -6.58 -16.80 -7.71
N THR A 12 -6.35 -15.99 -8.74
CA THR A 12 -7.21 -14.86 -9.13
C THR A 12 -8.58 -15.29 -9.63
N ASP A 13 -8.73 -16.52 -10.13
CA ASP A 13 -10.02 -17.02 -10.63
C ASP A 13 -11.02 -17.27 -9.47
N PHE A 14 -10.53 -17.23 -8.21
CA PHE A 14 -11.33 -17.33 -6.99
C PHE A 14 -11.53 -15.97 -6.29
N SER A 15 -11.21 -14.87 -6.96
CA SER A 15 -11.44 -13.51 -6.45
C SER A 15 -12.44 -12.81 -7.35
N LEU A 16 -13.64 -12.54 -6.83
CA LEU A 16 -14.69 -11.85 -7.57
C LEU A 16 -14.19 -10.51 -8.14
N ALA A 17 -13.49 -9.71 -7.33
CA ALA A 17 -12.90 -8.45 -7.76
C ALA A 17 -11.93 -8.61 -8.93
N ALA A 18 -11.07 -9.64 -8.91
CA ALA A 18 -10.12 -9.87 -9.99
C ALA A 18 -10.81 -10.29 -11.30
N VAL A 19 -11.85 -11.14 -11.20
CA VAL A 19 -12.65 -11.57 -12.36
C VAL A 19 -13.45 -10.41 -12.93
N ALA A 20 -14.13 -9.63 -12.09
CA ALA A 20 -14.90 -8.46 -12.50
C ALA A 20 -14.00 -7.40 -13.18
N ALA A 21 -12.85 -7.09 -12.57
CA ALA A 21 -11.88 -6.17 -13.15
C ALA A 21 -11.37 -6.65 -14.52
N ALA A 22 -11.00 -7.93 -14.66
CA ALA A 22 -10.55 -8.50 -15.93
C ALA A 22 -11.64 -8.48 -17.03
N ALA A 23 -12.91 -8.52 -16.64
CA ALA A 23 -14.05 -8.41 -17.55
C ALA A 23 -14.48 -6.95 -17.82
N GLY A 24 -13.78 -5.95 -17.27
CA GLY A 24 -14.17 -4.54 -17.39
C GLY A 24 -15.49 -4.21 -16.68
N ARG A 25 -15.87 -4.99 -15.66
CA ARG A 25 -17.15 -4.84 -14.96
C ARG A 25 -16.96 -4.32 -13.55
N PHE A 26 -17.95 -3.58 -13.07
CA PHE A 26 -18.03 -3.10 -11.70
C PHE A 26 -19.47 -3.14 -11.21
N ALA A 27 -19.64 -3.51 -9.94
CA ALA A 27 -20.84 -3.31 -9.16
C ALA A 27 -20.44 -2.72 -7.79
N ARG A 28 -21.35 -2.03 -7.12
CA ARG A 28 -21.09 -1.65 -5.72
C ARG A 28 -21.18 -2.89 -4.82
N PRO A 29 -20.32 -3.02 -3.80
CA PRO A 29 -20.45 -4.09 -2.82
C PRO A 29 -21.83 -4.08 -2.16
N SER A 30 -22.31 -5.26 -1.78
CA SER A 30 -23.57 -5.41 -1.03
C SER A 30 -23.28 -5.46 0.47
N GLU A 31 -24.16 -4.86 1.26
CA GLU A 31 -24.15 -4.99 2.72
C GLU A 31 -24.73 -6.33 3.20
N ASP A 32 -25.47 -7.04 2.33
CA ASP A 32 -25.99 -8.37 2.62
C ASP A 32 -24.84 -9.40 2.64
N PRO A 33 -24.51 -10.00 3.80
CA PRO A 33 -23.41 -10.95 3.92
C PRO A 33 -23.64 -12.25 3.14
N THR A 34 -24.87 -12.53 2.72
CA THR A 34 -25.19 -13.71 1.89
C THR A 34 -24.91 -13.48 0.41
N SER A 35 -24.83 -12.22 -0.02
CA SER A 35 -24.50 -11.86 -1.40
C SER A 35 -23.01 -12.04 -1.67
N ILE A 36 -22.67 -12.61 -2.84
CA ILE A 36 -21.27 -12.69 -3.29
C ILE A 36 -20.63 -11.30 -3.45
N LEU A 37 -21.45 -10.25 -3.66
CA LEU A 37 -20.96 -8.88 -3.77
C LEU A 37 -20.44 -8.32 -2.43
N SER A 38 -20.76 -8.94 -1.29
CA SER A 38 -20.17 -8.57 0.01
C SER A 38 -18.70 -9.00 0.14
N SER A 39 -18.20 -9.84 -0.78
CA SER A 39 -16.87 -10.46 -0.67
C SER A 39 -15.72 -9.57 -1.15
N TYR A 40 -15.97 -8.32 -1.58
CA TYR A 40 -14.92 -7.42 -2.06
C TYR A 40 -15.17 -5.95 -1.69
N GLY A 41 -14.07 -5.21 -1.59
CA GLY A 41 -14.08 -3.75 -1.51
C GLY A 41 -13.52 -3.12 -2.78
N TYR A 42 -13.60 -1.79 -2.88
CA TYR A 42 -13.10 -1.02 -4.01
C TYR A 42 -12.35 0.23 -3.54
N GLY A 43 -11.60 0.82 -4.46
CA GLY A 43 -10.96 2.13 -4.31
C GLY A 43 -11.40 3.07 -5.42
N LEU A 44 -10.96 4.33 -5.35
CA LEU A 44 -11.31 5.36 -6.30
C LEU A 44 -10.09 5.86 -7.07
N HIS A 45 -10.28 6.15 -8.35
CA HIS A 45 -9.38 7.03 -9.09
C HIS A 45 -9.91 8.44 -8.97
N LEU A 46 -9.11 9.32 -8.36
CA LEU A 46 -9.49 10.69 -8.07
C LEU A 46 -8.53 11.66 -8.74
N ASP A 47 -9.11 12.74 -9.26
CA ASP A 47 -8.34 13.92 -9.60
C ASP A 47 -7.87 14.59 -8.29
N THR A 48 -6.56 14.78 -8.16
CA THR A 48 -5.95 15.29 -6.93
C THR A 48 -6.23 16.77 -6.70
N ALA A 49 -6.37 17.56 -7.78
CA ALA A 49 -6.71 18.98 -7.68
C ALA A 49 -8.19 19.15 -7.28
N ALA A 50 -9.08 18.35 -7.88
CA ALA A 50 -10.50 18.33 -7.50
C ALA A 50 -10.69 17.88 -6.04
N LEU A 51 -9.95 16.86 -5.60
CA LEU A 51 -9.98 16.42 -4.20
C LEU A 51 -9.49 17.52 -3.25
N ALA A 52 -8.40 18.22 -3.59
CA ALA A 52 -7.88 19.32 -2.78
C ALA A 52 -8.87 20.49 -2.71
N ALA A 53 -9.52 20.85 -3.83
CA ALA A 53 -10.55 21.88 -3.87
C ALA A 53 -11.77 21.52 -3.02
N MET A 54 -12.24 20.26 -3.09
CA MET A 54 -13.31 19.77 -2.24
C MET A 54 -12.94 19.85 -0.75
N CYS A 55 -11.74 19.38 -0.37
CA CYS A 55 -11.28 19.46 1.03
C CYS A 55 -11.18 20.92 1.51
N ARG A 56 -10.73 21.85 0.64
CA ARG A 56 -10.69 23.28 0.95
C ARG A 56 -12.09 23.85 1.20
N GLY A 57 -13.09 23.44 0.43
CA GLY A 57 -14.48 23.83 0.64
C GLY A 57 -15.13 23.28 1.92
N LEU A 58 -14.58 22.18 2.46
CA LEU A 58 -15.03 21.57 3.71
C LEU A 58 -14.28 22.09 4.96
N ALA A 59 -13.19 22.83 4.77
CA ALA A 59 -12.33 23.30 5.86
C ALA A 59 -12.89 24.57 6.52
N ASP A 60 -14.08 24.46 7.09
CA ASP A 60 -14.73 25.58 7.78
C ASP A 60 -13.93 26.04 9.00
N GLY A 61 -13.86 27.36 9.22
CA GLY A 61 -13.04 27.97 10.28
C GLY A 61 -11.52 27.99 10.03
N VAL A 62 -11.03 27.58 8.86
CA VAL A 62 -9.59 27.66 8.50
C VAL A 62 -9.29 28.96 7.76
N THR A 63 -8.33 29.75 8.26
CA THR A 63 -7.81 30.92 7.56
C THR A 63 -6.87 30.51 6.42
N HIS A 64 -7.18 30.95 5.20
CA HIS A 64 -6.34 30.68 4.03
C HIS A 64 -5.44 31.87 3.69
N HIS A 65 -4.13 31.63 3.65
CA HIS A 65 -3.13 32.58 3.20
C HIS A 65 -2.63 32.18 1.81
N GLU A 66 -2.96 32.97 0.79
CA GLU A 66 -2.45 32.77 -0.58
C GLU A 66 -1.16 33.57 -0.77
N ALA A 67 -0.03 32.97 -0.39
CA ALA A 67 1.29 33.58 -0.52
C ALA A 67 2.37 32.50 -0.70
N ARG A 68 3.52 32.89 -1.24
CA ARG A 68 4.69 32.02 -1.33
C ARG A 68 5.45 32.00 -0.01
N PHE A 69 5.98 30.84 0.33
CA PHE A 69 6.84 30.67 1.50
C PHE A 69 8.23 31.28 1.23
N ALA A 70 8.73 32.08 2.16
CA ALA A 70 10.08 32.63 2.09
C ALA A 70 11.07 31.82 2.95
N HIS A 71 10.82 31.70 4.26
CA HIS A 71 11.63 30.91 5.19
C HIS A 71 10.88 30.65 6.51
N ALA A 72 11.38 29.69 7.29
CA ALA A 72 10.90 29.45 8.65
C ALA A 72 11.65 30.36 9.64
N ILE A 73 10.93 31.01 10.55
CA ILE A 73 11.50 31.79 11.65
C ILE A 73 11.56 30.87 12.87
N ARG A 74 12.76 30.60 13.37
CA ARG A 74 12.98 29.69 14.50
C ARG A 74 13.34 30.44 15.78
N ALA A 75 13.01 29.84 16.92
CA ALA A 75 13.49 30.26 18.23
C ALA A 75 14.87 29.63 18.52
N GLU A 76 15.53 30.06 19.61
CA GLU A 76 16.85 29.56 20.02
C GLU A 76 16.88 28.05 20.29
N ASN A 77 15.75 27.47 20.70
CA ASN A 77 15.60 26.03 20.92
C ASN A 77 15.37 25.23 19.62
N GLY A 78 15.40 25.88 18.45
CA GLY A 78 15.19 25.26 17.13
C GLY A 78 13.72 25.10 16.71
N HIS A 79 12.76 25.35 17.60
CA HIS A 79 11.32 25.31 17.26
C HIS A 79 10.97 26.40 16.27
N VAL A 80 10.04 26.10 15.35
CA VAL A 80 9.50 27.11 14.43
C VAL A 80 8.55 28.01 15.22
N ARG A 81 8.77 29.32 15.18
CA ARG A 81 7.88 30.32 15.80
C ARG A 81 6.85 30.84 14.80
N ALA A 82 7.27 31.00 13.55
CA ALA A 82 6.43 31.51 12.47
C ALA A 82 6.96 31.06 11.10
N VAL A 83 6.10 31.11 10.09
CA VAL A 83 6.50 31.05 8.68
C VAL A 83 6.48 32.46 8.09
N ALA A 84 7.59 32.87 7.48
CA ALA A 84 7.68 34.12 6.73
C ALA A 84 7.20 33.90 5.30
N LEU A 85 6.38 34.82 4.81
CA LEU A 85 5.83 34.82 3.46
C LEU A 85 6.58 35.82 2.58
N GLU A 86 6.66 35.55 1.28
CA GLU A 86 7.07 36.56 0.30
C GLU A 86 6.12 37.77 0.43
N GLY A 87 6.67 38.98 0.55
CA GLY A 87 5.90 40.19 0.87
C GLY A 87 5.95 40.63 2.35
N GLY A 88 6.67 39.89 3.21
CA GLY A 88 7.03 40.34 4.57
C GLY A 88 6.02 39.98 5.67
N ALA A 89 4.86 39.44 5.31
CA ALA A 89 3.91 38.90 6.28
C ALA A 89 4.48 37.66 7.00
N GLN A 90 4.08 37.46 8.26
CA GLN A 90 4.49 36.32 9.07
C GLN A 90 3.27 35.65 9.68
N VAL A 91 3.24 34.32 9.66
CA VAL A 91 2.17 33.53 10.28
C VAL A 91 2.78 32.73 11.44
N ALA A 92 2.45 33.15 12.67
CA ALA A 92 2.87 32.47 13.88
C ALA A 92 1.98 31.26 14.17
N GLY A 93 2.51 30.29 14.94
CA GLY A 93 1.77 29.12 15.35
C GLY A 93 2.53 28.29 16.39
N ASP A 94 1.81 27.43 17.09
CA ASP A 94 2.39 26.54 18.11
C ASP A 94 2.93 25.25 17.49
N ILE A 95 2.19 24.71 16.51
CA ILE A 95 2.50 23.47 15.78
C ILE A 95 2.44 23.75 14.29
N PHE A 96 3.41 23.21 13.54
CA PHE A 96 3.50 23.36 12.10
C PHE A 96 3.39 22.00 11.41
N LEU A 97 2.49 21.90 10.43
CA LEU A 97 2.41 20.73 9.56
C LEU A 97 3.18 21.02 8.28
N ASP A 98 4.27 20.28 8.06
CA ASP A 98 5.02 20.38 6.82
C ASP A 98 4.37 19.49 5.75
N CYS A 99 3.63 20.15 4.86
CA CYS A 99 3.00 19.56 3.69
C CYS A 99 3.68 20.03 2.39
N SER A 100 4.91 20.56 2.44
CA SER A 100 5.56 21.22 1.29
C SER A 100 6.12 20.25 0.24
N GLY A 101 5.65 19.00 0.24
CA GLY A 101 6.14 17.96 -0.64
C GLY A 101 7.58 17.53 -0.32
N PRO A 102 8.31 16.95 -1.29
CA PRO A 102 9.65 16.39 -1.06
C PRO A 102 10.71 17.43 -0.68
N ALA A 103 10.43 18.72 -0.87
CA ALA A 103 11.31 19.81 -0.41
C ALA A 103 11.33 19.91 1.13
N ALA A 104 10.22 19.53 1.79
CA ALA A 104 10.08 19.46 3.24
C ALA A 104 10.71 20.66 3.97
N LEU A 105 10.18 21.84 3.65
CA LEU A 105 10.76 23.16 3.88
C LEU A 105 10.86 23.56 5.36
N LEU A 106 10.10 22.89 6.25
CA LEU A 106 10.12 23.17 7.69
C LEU A 106 10.91 22.12 8.47
N CYS A 107 11.18 20.98 7.86
CA CYS A 107 11.87 19.88 8.51
C CYS A 107 13.38 20.01 8.25
N GLU A 108 14.12 20.46 9.27
CA GLU A 108 15.59 20.45 9.23
C GLU A 108 16.14 19.04 9.01
N ASP A 109 17.42 18.98 8.62
CA ASP A 109 18.13 17.79 8.14
C ASP A 109 18.40 16.78 9.27
N HIS A 110 17.33 16.29 9.89
CA HIS A 110 17.36 15.26 10.92
C HIS A 110 17.64 13.86 10.33
N GLY A 111 18.10 13.80 9.08
CA GLY A 111 18.41 12.59 8.35
C GLY A 111 17.25 12.14 7.46
N PHE A 112 17.62 11.77 6.23
CA PHE A 112 16.78 11.09 5.27
C PHE A 112 17.32 9.69 5.03
N GLU A 113 16.51 8.67 5.29
CA GLU A 113 16.83 7.29 4.99
C GLU A 113 16.51 7.01 3.52
N SER A 114 17.54 7.09 2.68
CA SER A 114 17.42 6.78 1.25
C SER A 114 17.17 5.29 1.02
N TRP A 115 16.22 5.00 0.14
CA TRP A 115 15.89 3.64 -0.30
C TRP A 115 16.32 3.34 -1.73
N ALA A 116 17.16 4.19 -2.32
CA ALA A 116 17.68 4.02 -3.68
C ALA A 116 18.37 2.65 -3.90
N ALA A 117 18.90 2.03 -2.84
CA ALA A 117 19.48 0.69 -2.91
C ALA A 117 18.46 -0.41 -3.27
N TRP A 118 17.17 -0.21 -2.95
CA TRP A 118 16.10 -1.20 -3.15
C TRP A 118 15.06 -0.76 -4.18
N LEU A 119 14.79 0.55 -4.28
CA LEU A 119 13.83 1.15 -5.21
C LEU A 119 14.62 1.99 -6.23
N ARG A 120 14.95 1.36 -7.36
CA ARG A 120 15.92 1.88 -8.34
C ARG A 120 15.37 2.90 -9.34
N CYS A 121 14.04 3.04 -9.43
CA CYS A 121 13.44 4.07 -10.26
C CYS A 121 13.63 5.44 -9.58
N ASP A 122 14.42 6.30 -10.21
CA ASP A 122 14.80 7.63 -9.70
C ASP A 122 14.34 8.75 -10.64
N ARG A 123 13.59 8.40 -11.69
CA ARG A 123 12.94 9.34 -12.62
C ARG A 123 11.46 9.01 -12.78
N VAL A 124 10.67 10.07 -12.92
CA VAL A 124 9.26 9.98 -13.33
C VAL A 124 8.98 10.96 -14.45
N ILE A 125 8.24 10.51 -15.46
CA ILE A 125 7.67 11.38 -16.49
C ILE A 125 6.19 11.03 -16.63
N GLY A 126 5.34 12.06 -16.54
CA GLY A 126 3.89 11.93 -16.61
C GLY A 126 3.34 12.50 -17.92
N ARG A 127 2.23 11.94 -18.39
CA ARG A 127 1.41 12.53 -19.45
C ARG A 127 -0.07 12.24 -19.20
N THR A 128 -0.93 13.12 -19.71
CA THR A 128 -2.36 12.87 -19.79
C THR A 128 -2.70 12.64 -21.25
N THR A 129 -3.48 11.60 -21.55
CA THR A 129 -3.98 11.34 -22.90
C THR A 129 -5.49 11.48 -22.94
N ALA A 130 -6.07 11.60 -24.14
CA ALA A 130 -7.52 11.62 -24.29
C ALA A 130 -8.11 10.24 -23.91
N GLN A 131 -9.28 10.25 -23.27
CA GLN A 131 -10.02 9.01 -23.01
C GLN A 131 -10.58 8.45 -24.31
N GLU A 132 -10.22 7.22 -24.64
CA GLU A 132 -10.87 6.44 -25.70
C GLU A 132 -11.71 5.32 -25.08
N GLY A 133 -12.97 5.21 -25.47
CA GLY A 133 -13.89 4.18 -24.98
C GLY A 133 -14.18 4.24 -23.47
N VAL A 134 -14.75 3.15 -22.94
CA VAL A 134 -15.11 3.04 -21.52
C VAL A 134 -13.85 2.79 -20.67
N PRO A 135 -13.57 3.60 -19.63
CA PRO A 135 -12.38 3.42 -18.80
C PRO A 135 -12.42 2.09 -18.03
N PRO A 136 -11.30 1.36 -17.93
CA PRO A 136 -11.25 0.13 -17.17
C PRO A 136 -11.40 0.40 -15.66
N PRO A 137 -12.04 -0.50 -14.87
CA PRO A 137 -12.25 -0.32 -13.44
C PRO A 137 -11.00 -0.69 -12.60
N TYR A 138 -9.80 -0.41 -13.10
CA TYR A 138 -8.54 -0.73 -12.45
C TYR A 138 -7.40 0.19 -12.88
N THR A 139 -6.41 0.38 -12.02
CA THR A 139 -5.12 0.96 -12.43
C THR A 139 -4.35 -0.09 -13.23
N HIS A 140 -3.87 0.29 -14.41
CA HIS A 140 -2.98 -0.57 -15.18
C HIS A 140 -1.53 -0.29 -14.80
N ILE A 141 -0.77 -1.36 -14.57
CA ILE A 141 0.67 -1.31 -14.30
C ILE A 141 1.34 -2.33 -15.20
N SER A 142 2.30 -1.88 -16.00
CA SER A 142 3.06 -2.73 -16.91
C SER A 142 4.56 -2.53 -16.70
N ALA A 143 5.30 -3.64 -16.74
CA ALA A 143 6.76 -3.59 -16.70
C ALA A 143 7.30 -2.96 -17.99
N HIS A 144 8.31 -2.11 -17.85
CA HIS A 144 9.10 -1.52 -18.92
C HIS A 144 10.55 -2.06 -18.80
N PRO A 145 11.36 -2.14 -19.88
CA PRO A 145 12.73 -2.64 -19.78
C PRO A 145 13.63 -1.95 -18.73
N THR A 146 13.27 -0.72 -18.32
CA THR A 146 14.07 0.13 -17.42
C THR A 146 13.29 0.62 -16.20
N GLY A 147 12.13 0.00 -15.91
CA GLY A 147 11.20 0.45 -14.87
C GLY A 147 9.78 -0.02 -15.11
N TRP A 148 8.79 0.84 -14.97
CA TRP A 148 7.38 0.47 -15.15
C TRP A 148 6.50 1.66 -15.52
N LEU A 149 5.43 1.34 -16.25
CA LEU A 149 4.40 2.27 -16.66
C LEU A 149 3.17 2.10 -15.76
N ARG A 150 2.57 3.22 -15.41
CA ARG A 150 1.27 3.31 -14.74
C ARG A 150 0.29 4.00 -15.66
N SER A 151 -0.95 3.52 -15.70
CA SER A 151 -2.07 4.24 -16.29
C SER A 151 -3.24 4.24 -15.31
N VAL A 152 -3.71 5.43 -14.94
CA VAL A 152 -4.82 5.66 -14.01
C VAL A 152 -5.96 6.32 -14.77
N PRO A 153 -7.07 5.60 -15.03
CA PRO A 153 -8.25 6.19 -15.65
C PRO A 153 -8.83 7.32 -14.78
N LEU A 154 -9.13 8.47 -15.39
CA LEU A 154 -9.80 9.60 -14.77
C LEU A 154 -10.89 10.12 -15.73
N ALA A 155 -11.82 10.93 -15.22
CA ALA A 155 -12.89 11.51 -16.04
C ALA A 155 -12.39 12.34 -17.23
N GLY A 156 -11.24 13.00 -17.09
CA GLY A 156 -10.60 13.80 -18.15
C GLY A 156 -9.63 13.05 -19.05
N GLY A 157 -9.55 11.71 -18.96
CA GLY A 157 -8.54 10.91 -19.66
C GLY A 157 -7.57 10.21 -18.72
N PRO A 158 -6.94 9.10 -19.16
CA PRO A 158 -6.02 8.39 -18.30
C PRO A 158 -4.75 9.21 -18.07
N ARG A 159 -4.32 9.23 -16.82
CA ARG A 159 -3.03 9.80 -16.41
C ARG A 159 -1.99 8.69 -16.40
N GLU A 160 -1.03 8.81 -17.30
CA GLU A 160 0.05 7.87 -17.46
C GLU A 160 1.34 8.39 -16.82
N ALA A 161 2.14 7.48 -16.29
CA ALA A 161 3.46 7.80 -15.77
C ALA A 161 4.44 6.66 -16.08
N LEU A 162 5.61 6.99 -16.63
CA LEU A 162 6.76 6.09 -16.68
C LEU A 162 7.66 6.41 -15.50
N LEU A 163 7.90 5.42 -14.65
CA LEU A 163 8.95 5.45 -13.64
C LEU A 163 10.10 4.58 -14.11
N TYR A 164 11.31 5.13 -14.11
CA TYR A 164 12.47 4.45 -14.65
C TYR A 164 13.74 4.78 -13.87
N SER A 165 14.75 3.93 -14.04
CA SER A 165 16.09 4.14 -13.50
C SER A 165 16.98 4.85 -14.51
N SER A 166 17.54 6.00 -14.12
CA SER A 166 18.48 6.79 -14.93
C SER A 166 19.77 6.00 -15.24
N ALA A 167 20.15 5.04 -14.39
CA ALA A 167 21.28 4.14 -14.63
C ALA A 167 21.04 3.18 -15.82
N HIS A 168 19.78 2.96 -16.21
CA HIS A 168 19.40 2.03 -17.29
C HIS A 168 18.78 2.74 -18.50
N ARG A 169 18.52 4.05 -18.39
CA ARG A 169 17.92 4.86 -19.45
C ARG A 169 18.36 6.31 -19.30
N PRO A 170 18.82 6.97 -20.37
CA PRO A 170 19.12 8.41 -20.34
C PRO A 170 17.91 9.25 -19.92
N ASP A 171 18.20 10.40 -19.31
CA ASP A 171 17.16 11.32 -18.88
C ASP A 171 16.32 11.80 -20.07
N MET A 172 15.00 11.65 -19.93
CA MET A 172 14.03 12.11 -20.91
C MET A 172 13.66 13.58 -20.66
N PRO A 173 13.43 14.38 -21.71
CA PRO A 173 12.89 15.73 -21.55
C PRO A 173 11.59 15.73 -20.73
N GLY A 174 11.51 16.58 -19.71
CA GLY A 174 10.36 16.66 -18.81
C GLY A 174 10.31 15.59 -17.71
N ALA A 175 11.32 14.73 -17.61
CA ALA A 175 11.44 13.84 -16.45
C ALA A 175 11.83 14.62 -15.20
N SER A 176 11.25 14.25 -14.06
CA SER A 176 11.61 14.77 -12.73
C SER A 176 12.35 13.70 -11.93
N THR A 177 13.31 14.13 -11.12
CA THR A 177 14.01 13.25 -10.17
C THR A 177 13.12 12.91 -8.99
N ILE A 178 13.15 11.66 -8.54
CA ILE A 178 12.51 11.21 -7.30
C ILE A 178 13.55 10.63 -6.35
N HIS A 179 13.56 11.11 -5.11
CA HIS A 179 14.41 10.59 -4.05
C HIS A 179 13.56 9.72 -3.12
N GLN A 180 13.58 8.41 -3.37
CA GLN A 180 12.74 7.48 -2.61
C GLN A 180 13.33 7.23 -1.23
N GLY A 181 12.49 7.30 -0.20
CA GLY A 181 12.93 7.17 1.18
C GLY A 181 11.96 7.81 2.16
N ARG A 182 12.39 7.88 3.41
CA ARG A 182 11.65 8.55 4.49
C ARG A 182 12.57 9.33 5.40
N ARG A 183 12.02 10.32 6.09
CA ARG A 183 12.69 10.94 7.22
C ARG A 183 12.90 9.92 8.34
N THR A 184 14.01 10.03 9.05
CA THR A 184 14.27 9.23 10.26
C THR A 184 13.22 9.52 11.33
N ARG A 185 12.83 10.79 11.46
CA ARG A 185 11.74 11.29 12.32
C ARG A 185 10.83 12.20 11.50
N ALA A 186 9.55 11.86 11.43
CA ALA A 186 8.52 12.67 10.80
C ALA A 186 8.02 13.79 11.73
N TRP A 187 8.16 13.64 13.04
CA TRP A 187 7.85 14.68 14.03
C TRP A 187 9.13 15.05 14.79
N THR A 188 9.57 16.31 14.67
CA THR A 188 10.69 16.87 15.45
C THR A 188 10.34 18.26 15.97
N GLY A 189 10.57 18.50 17.27
CA GLY A 189 10.14 19.74 17.92
C GLY A 189 8.64 19.97 17.67
N ASN A 190 8.27 21.17 17.26
CA ASN A 190 6.90 21.50 16.89
C ASN A 190 6.55 21.36 15.40
N VAL A 191 7.38 20.65 14.63
CA VAL A 191 7.15 20.40 13.20
C VAL A 191 6.80 18.93 12.95
N ILE A 192 5.72 18.71 12.19
CA ILE A 192 5.20 17.39 11.85
C ILE A 192 5.09 17.29 10.33
N ALA A 193 5.95 16.46 9.73
CA ALA A 193 5.96 16.18 8.32
C ALA A 193 4.78 15.28 7.92
N VAL A 194 4.08 15.66 6.85
CA VAL A 194 2.95 14.89 6.31
C VAL A 194 3.10 14.71 4.79
N GLY A 195 2.76 13.52 4.31
CA GLY A 195 2.86 13.17 2.89
C GLY A 195 4.31 13.11 2.42
N ALA A 196 4.60 13.66 1.24
CA ALA A 196 5.92 13.59 0.63
C ALA A 196 7.01 14.34 1.42
N ALA A 197 6.64 15.21 2.36
CA ALA A 197 7.60 15.80 3.29
C ALA A 197 8.14 14.78 4.30
N ALA A 198 7.33 13.77 4.66
CA ALA A 198 7.72 12.70 5.58
C ALA A 198 8.36 11.51 4.87
N ALA A 199 7.78 11.09 3.74
CA ALA A 199 8.26 9.97 2.95
C ALA A 199 7.78 10.07 1.51
N LEU A 200 8.70 9.87 0.57
CA LEU A 200 8.42 9.81 -0.85
C LEU A 200 8.67 8.40 -1.36
N ILE A 201 7.64 7.77 -1.92
CA ILE A 201 7.68 6.40 -2.39
C ILE A 201 6.99 6.34 -3.76
N GLU A 202 7.58 5.59 -4.69
CA GLU A 202 7.00 5.38 -6.01
C GLU A 202 5.57 4.80 -5.94
N PRO A 203 4.63 5.27 -6.77
CA PRO A 203 3.21 4.95 -6.60
C PRO A 203 2.83 3.65 -7.32
N LEU A 204 3.63 2.58 -7.18
CA LEU A 204 3.32 1.25 -7.72
C LEU A 204 2.04 0.68 -7.08
N TYR A 205 1.65 1.22 -5.93
CA TYR A 205 0.35 1.02 -5.32
C TYR A 205 -0.24 2.36 -4.84
N GLY A 206 -1.52 2.39 -4.50
CA GLY A 206 -2.23 3.60 -4.03
C GLY A 206 -1.90 4.04 -2.60
N HIS A 207 -0.69 3.81 -2.09
CA HIS A 207 -0.36 4.01 -0.68
C HIS A 207 -0.08 5.48 -0.30
N ASN A 208 0.32 6.34 -1.24
CA ASN A 208 0.70 7.73 -0.90
C ASN A 208 -0.44 8.52 -0.24
N LEU A 209 -1.67 8.41 -0.77
CA LEU A 209 -2.83 9.07 -0.15
C LEU A 209 -3.23 8.39 1.18
N GLN A 210 -3.10 7.06 1.26
CA GLN A 210 -3.33 6.32 2.49
C GLN A 210 -2.34 6.75 3.60
N MET A 211 -1.08 7.01 3.26
CA MET A 211 -0.08 7.51 4.20
C MET A 211 -0.44 8.90 4.73
N VAL A 212 -0.93 9.81 3.87
CA VAL A 212 -1.45 11.12 4.31
C VAL A 212 -2.63 10.92 5.27
N GLN A 213 -3.61 10.10 4.89
CA GLN A 213 -4.79 9.85 5.72
C GLN A 213 -4.43 9.29 7.10
N THR A 214 -3.57 8.27 7.13
CA THR A 214 -3.18 7.62 8.38
C THR A 214 -2.24 8.50 9.22
N ALA A 215 -1.42 9.35 8.60
CA ALA A 215 -0.64 10.38 9.30
C ALA A 215 -1.54 11.39 10.01
N ILE A 216 -2.61 11.84 9.34
CA ILE A 216 -3.62 12.73 9.96
C ILE A 216 -4.36 12.02 11.09
N GLN A 217 -4.77 10.76 10.90
CA GLN A 217 -5.44 9.98 11.95
C GLN A 217 -4.54 9.78 13.19
N ARG A 218 -3.26 9.48 12.98
CA ARG A 218 -2.27 9.39 14.07
C ARG A 218 -2.10 10.72 14.77
N LEU A 219 -2.02 11.81 14.02
CA LEU A 219 -1.88 13.15 14.57
C LEU A 219 -3.08 13.51 15.44
N ILE A 220 -4.31 13.23 15.00
CA ILE A 220 -5.52 13.47 15.81
C ILE A 220 -5.49 12.62 17.10
N ALA A 221 -5.10 11.35 17.00
CA ALA A 221 -5.03 10.46 18.16
C ALA A 221 -3.90 10.81 19.15
N LEU A 222 -2.82 11.42 18.65
CA LEU A 222 -1.63 11.82 19.40
C LEU A 222 -1.48 13.34 19.42
N PHE A 223 -2.60 14.07 19.41
CA PHE A 223 -2.58 15.51 19.20
C PHE A 223 -1.75 16.17 20.31
N PRO A 224 -0.78 17.02 19.95
CA PRO A 224 0.17 17.54 20.93
C PRO A 224 -0.49 18.37 22.00
N THR A 225 -0.15 18.10 23.26
CA THR A 225 -0.33 19.05 24.37
C THR A 225 0.93 19.90 24.59
N LYS A 226 2.08 19.44 24.09
CA LYS A 226 3.38 20.12 24.10
C LYS A 226 4.11 19.80 22.78
N ALA A 227 5.02 20.68 22.37
CA ALA A 227 5.86 20.47 21.18
C ALA A 227 6.68 19.17 21.28
N GLU A 228 7.19 18.86 22.48
CA GLU A 228 7.99 17.67 22.72
C GLU A 228 7.34 16.83 23.83
N GLY A 229 7.05 15.57 23.49
CA GLY A 229 6.31 14.65 24.36
C GLY A 229 6.40 13.20 23.90
N PRO A 230 5.88 12.25 24.71
CA PRO A 230 5.80 10.85 24.32
C PRO A 230 5.02 10.62 23.01
N GLU A 231 4.08 11.51 22.68
CA GLU A 231 3.27 11.51 21.46
C GLU A 231 4.15 11.54 20.20
N ALA A 232 5.17 12.40 20.18
CA ALA A 232 6.09 12.52 19.06
C ALA A 232 6.90 11.22 18.85
N ARG A 233 7.31 10.56 19.94
CA ARG A 233 8.03 9.27 19.85
C ARG A 233 7.13 8.18 19.27
N GLU A 234 5.88 8.11 19.72
CA GLU A 234 4.94 7.12 19.22
C GLU A 234 4.51 7.39 17.77
N TYR A 235 4.29 8.66 17.41
CA TYR A 235 4.03 9.07 16.04
C TYR A 235 5.16 8.66 15.11
N ASN A 236 6.41 8.92 15.49
CA ASN A 236 7.59 8.53 14.73
C ASN A 236 7.70 7.01 14.57
N ARG A 237 7.50 6.25 15.66
CA ARG A 237 7.54 4.78 15.62
C ARG A 237 6.48 4.19 14.69
N LEU A 238 5.24 4.67 14.77
CA LEU A 238 4.14 4.20 13.94
C LEU A 238 4.32 4.58 12.47
N THR A 239 4.78 5.81 12.20
CA THR A 239 5.04 6.30 10.84
C THR A 239 6.19 5.55 10.18
N ALA A 240 7.30 5.35 10.88
CA ALA A 240 8.42 4.53 10.40
C ALA A 240 7.99 3.08 10.14
N SER A 241 7.24 2.47 11.07
CA SER A 241 6.77 1.10 10.89
C SER A 241 5.80 0.94 9.71
N GLU A 242 4.92 1.90 9.43
CA GLU A 242 4.06 1.86 8.26
C GLU A 242 4.87 1.96 6.97
N THR A 243 5.72 2.97 6.89
CA THR A 243 6.51 3.28 5.69
C THR A 243 7.50 2.17 5.34
N ASP A 244 8.17 1.58 6.33
CA ASP A 244 9.07 0.44 6.13
C ASP A 244 8.32 -0.81 5.64
N ARG A 245 7.07 -1.03 6.09
CA ARG A 245 6.23 -2.13 5.58
C ARG A 245 5.80 -1.90 4.14
N ILE A 246 5.50 -0.66 3.77
CA ILE A 246 5.19 -0.28 2.38
C ILE A 246 6.42 -0.51 1.51
N ARG A 247 7.60 -0.04 1.93
CA ARG A 247 8.88 -0.31 1.26
C ARG A 247 9.07 -1.80 1.00
N ASP A 248 9.03 -2.63 2.04
CA ASP A 248 9.19 -4.09 1.90
C ASP A 248 8.21 -4.69 0.89
N PHE A 249 6.96 -4.23 0.91
CA PHE A 249 5.93 -4.69 -0.02
C PHE A 249 6.26 -4.33 -1.48
N LEU A 250 6.74 -3.10 -1.73
CA LEU A 250 7.14 -2.67 -3.08
C LEU A 250 8.40 -3.41 -3.55
N VAL A 251 9.43 -3.48 -2.70
CA VAL A 251 10.69 -4.18 -2.98
C VAL A 251 10.44 -5.64 -3.34
N ALA A 252 9.45 -6.29 -2.73
CA ALA A 252 9.07 -7.65 -3.09
C ALA A 252 8.64 -7.80 -4.57
N HIS A 253 8.00 -6.79 -5.19
CA HIS A 253 7.59 -6.85 -6.60
C HIS A 253 8.80 -6.88 -7.54
N TYR A 254 9.84 -6.12 -7.20
CA TYR A 254 11.12 -6.14 -7.91
C TYR A 254 11.89 -7.42 -7.65
N LYS A 255 12.11 -7.77 -6.38
CA LYS A 255 12.93 -8.93 -5.98
C LYS A 255 12.42 -10.25 -6.53
N THR A 256 11.09 -10.37 -6.67
CA THR A 256 10.44 -11.63 -7.04
C THR A 256 10.05 -11.69 -8.51
N ASN A 257 10.52 -10.73 -9.32
CA ASN A 257 10.30 -10.72 -10.75
C ASN A 257 10.86 -11.99 -11.43
N GLY A 258 10.27 -12.36 -12.57
CA GLY A 258 10.65 -13.51 -13.37
C GLY A 258 11.04 -13.16 -14.80
N ARG A 259 11.43 -11.91 -15.03
CA ARG A 259 12.00 -11.45 -16.30
C ARG A 259 13.47 -11.92 -16.33
N THR A 260 14.04 -12.13 -17.50
CA THR A 260 15.43 -12.62 -17.65
C THR A 260 16.06 -12.02 -18.88
N GLY A 261 17.31 -11.56 -18.79
CA GLY A 261 18.01 -10.94 -19.91
C GLY A 261 17.69 -9.44 -20.09
N GLU A 262 17.09 -8.83 -19.06
CA GLU A 262 16.80 -7.38 -19.03
C GLU A 262 17.63 -6.77 -17.89
N PRO A 263 18.66 -5.95 -18.17
CA PRO A 263 19.65 -5.52 -17.17
C PRO A 263 19.06 -4.95 -15.88
N PHE A 264 18.11 -4.02 -15.98
CA PHE A 264 17.39 -3.46 -14.83
C PHE A 264 16.69 -4.52 -13.99
N TRP A 265 15.96 -5.44 -14.64
CA TRP A 265 15.19 -6.47 -13.94
C TRP A 265 16.06 -7.57 -13.34
N ASP A 266 17.20 -7.85 -13.98
CA ASP A 266 18.22 -8.77 -13.48
C ASP A 266 18.90 -8.20 -12.23
N GLU A 267 19.26 -6.92 -12.23
CA GLU A 267 19.81 -6.21 -11.06
C GLU A 267 18.84 -6.26 -9.87
N VAL A 268 17.60 -5.81 -10.06
CA VAL A 268 16.63 -5.74 -8.95
C VAL A 268 16.13 -7.11 -8.48
N ARG A 269 16.35 -8.18 -9.25
CA ARG A 269 16.11 -9.56 -8.81
C ARG A 269 17.22 -10.09 -7.90
N THR A 270 18.46 -9.69 -8.16
CA THR A 270 19.64 -10.16 -7.43
C THR A 270 20.03 -9.26 -6.26
N MET A 271 19.51 -8.02 -6.20
CA MET A 271 19.78 -7.07 -5.11
C MET A 271 19.54 -7.65 -3.70
N ALA A 272 20.35 -7.23 -2.73
CA ALA A 272 20.04 -7.45 -1.32
C ALA A 272 18.70 -6.78 -0.94
N VAL A 273 18.01 -7.32 0.06
CA VAL A 273 16.74 -6.78 0.54
C VAL A 273 16.80 -6.54 2.05
N PRO A 274 15.93 -5.70 2.63
CA PRO A 274 15.85 -5.55 4.08
C PRO A 274 15.59 -6.89 4.78
N ASP A 275 16.18 -7.09 5.96
CA ASP A 275 16.02 -8.32 6.75
C ASP A 275 14.55 -8.65 7.04
N THR A 276 13.74 -7.61 7.26
CA THR A 276 12.29 -7.74 7.46
C THR A 276 11.56 -8.33 6.26
N LEU A 277 12.02 -8.04 5.04
CA LEU A 277 11.50 -8.65 3.82
C LEU A 277 12.09 -10.06 3.63
N GLN A 278 13.39 -10.24 3.84
CA GLN A 278 14.05 -11.55 3.72
C GLN A 278 13.36 -12.59 4.61
N TYR A 279 13.11 -12.25 5.88
CA TYR A 279 12.36 -13.09 6.80
C TYR A 279 10.97 -13.50 6.27
N LYS A 280 10.21 -12.57 5.68
CA LYS A 280 8.90 -12.87 5.07
C LYS A 280 9.02 -13.81 3.87
N LEU A 281 10.05 -13.64 3.04
CA LEU A 281 10.32 -14.50 1.90
C LEU A 281 10.68 -15.93 2.35
N ASP A 282 11.53 -16.06 3.36
CA ASP A 282 11.94 -17.36 3.91
C ASP A 282 10.77 -18.08 4.58
N LEU A 283 9.93 -17.35 5.32
CA LEU A 283 8.71 -17.89 5.91
C LEU A 283 7.73 -18.37 4.82
N TYR A 284 7.57 -17.59 3.74
CA TYR A 284 6.74 -18.00 2.62
C TYR A 284 7.29 -19.24 1.91
N ALA A 285 8.61 -19.32 1.71
CA ALA A 285 9.28 -20.45 1.09
C ALA A 285 9.15 -21.75 1.90
N SER A 286 9.29 -21.68 3.23
CA SER A 286 9.24 -22.84 4.12
C SER A 286 7.84 -23.45 4.24
N ARG A 287 6.79 -22.63 4.35
CA ARG A 287 5.44 -23.11 4.66
C ARG A 287 4.43 -23.00 3.52
N ARG A 288 4.78 -22.32 2.42
CA ARG A 288 3.87 -22.01 1.29
C ARG A 288 2.52 -21.44 1.76
N CYS A 289 2.51 -20.73 2.90
CA CYS A 289 1.31 -20.32 3.62
C CYS A 289 1.26 -18.80 3.87
N ARG A 290 0.07 -18.31 4.25
CA ARG A 290 -0.26 -16.89 4.51
C ARG A 290 0.74 -16.30 5.51
N LEU A 291 1.29 -15.13 5.17
CA LEU A 291 2.12 -14.35 6.09
C LEU A 291 1.26 -13.97 7.30
N PHE A 292 1.66 -14.41 8.50
CA PHE A 292 1.08 -13.89 9.74
C PHE A 292 1.62 -12.47 9.93
N THR A 293 0.74 -11.47 9.82
CA THR A 293 1.03 -10.12 10.28
C THR A 293 0.64 -10.04 11.76
N ALA A 294 1.62 -9.81 12.63
CA ALA A 294 1.30 -9.38 14.00
C ALA A 294 0.72 -7.97 13.93
N SER A 295 -0.61 -7.86 13.83
CA SER A 295 -1.31 -6.60 14.07
C SER A 295 -1.80 -6.59 15.51
N GLN A 296 -1.33 -5.64 16.31
CA GLN A 296 -1.89 -5.35 17.63
C GLN A 296 -3.19 -4.52 17.57
N ASN A 297 -3.68 -4.13 16.39
CA ASN A 297 -4.95 -3.42 16.26
C ASN A 297 -5.87 -4.17 15.29
N GLY A 298 -7.02 -4.62 15.79
CA GLY A 298 -8.01 -5.49 15.15
C GLY A 298 -8.75 -4.91 13.93
N ARG A 299 -8.04 -4.31 12.98
CA ARG A 299 -8.52 -4.16 11.59
C ARG A 299 -7.66 -5.06 10.72
N GLU A 300 -8.26 -6.15 10.27
CA GLU A 300 -7.66 -7.08 9.31
C GLU A 300 -7.26 -6.30 8.05
N GLY A 301 -5.97 -5.98 7.94
CA GLY A 301 -5.38 -5.78 6.63
C GLY A 301 -5.55 -7.09 5.87
N GLN A 302 -6.19 -7.03 4.69
CA GLN A 302 -6.33 -8.21 3.84
C GLN A 302 -4.96 -8.91 3.73
N PRO A 303 -4.87 -10.23 3.96
CA PRO A 303 -3.61 -10.95 3.88
C PRO A 303 -3.07 -10.82 2.45
N CYS A 304 -2.01 -10.04 2.29
CA CYS A 304 -1.32 -9.90 1.02
C CYS A 304 -0.70 -11.25 0.66
N ARG A 305 -1.33 -11.99 -0.27
CA ARG A 305 -0.63 -13.03 -1.01
C ARG A 305 0.36 -12.33 -1.93
N ILE A 306 1.65 -12.39 -1.58
CA ILE A 306 2.72 -11.99 -2.51
C ILE A 306 2.50 -12.76 -3.82
N ARG A 307 2.27 -12.03 -4.91
CA ARG A 307 1.96 -12.59 -6.24
C ARG A 307 3.22 -13.20 -6.87
N HIS A 308 3.68 -14.35 -6.37
CA HIS A 308 4.80 -15.09 -6.97
C HIS A 308 4.45 -15.82 -8.28
N HIS A 309 3.17 -15.88 -8.68
CA HIS A 309 2.73 -16.88 -9.67
C HIS A 309 2.78 -16.47 -11.14
N ARG A 310 3.18 -15.23 -11.48
CA ARG A 310 3.43 -14.85 -12.89
C ARG A 310 4.90 -15.05 -13.31
N HIS A 311 5.76 -15.47 -12.39
CA HIS A 311 7.22 -15.48 -12.57
C HIS A 311 7.79 -16.90 -12.52
N GLY A 312 7.40 -17.73 -13.49
CA GLY A 312 8.23 -18.73 -14.18
C GLY A 312 9.07 -19.77 -13.42
N ARG A 313 9.11 -19.83 -12.08
CA ARG A 313 9.92 -20.83 -11.36
C ARG A 313 9.25 -22.20 -11.45
N ARG A 314 9.64 -22.96 -12.48
CA ARG A 314 9.41 -24.41 -12.58
C ARG A 314 10.21 -25.12 -11.48
N ARG A 315 9.63 -26.21 -10.97
CA ARG A 315 10.21 -27.12 -9.99
C ARG A 315 11.65 -27.52 -10.39
N ARG A 316 12.57 -27.53 -9.44
CA ARG A 316 13.70 -28.46 -9.43
C ARG A 316 13.56 -29.35 -8.19
N SER A 317 13.72 -30.65 -8.46
CA SER A 317 13.87 -31.83 -7.58
C SER A 317 12.76 -32.18 -6.60
N ASP A 318 12.34 -33.44 -6.72
CA ASP A 318 11.50 -34.21 -5.81
C ASP A 318 12.27 -34.55 -4.53
N ASP A 319 11.70 -34.20 -3.38
CA ASP A 319 11.99 -34.86 -2.10
C ASP A 319 10.66 -35.35 -1.51
N PRO A 320 10.60 -36.59 -0.98
CA PRO A 320 9.37 -37.13 -0.42
C PRO A 320 9.04 -36.45 0.92
N PRO A 321 7.74 -36.29 1.26
CA PRO A 321 7.33 -35.64 2.50
C PRO A 321 7.67 -36.49 3.74
N ASP A 322 8.10 -35.80 4.79
CA ASP A 322 8.46 -36.31 6.12
C ASP A 322 7.35 -37.18 6.76
N PRO A 323 7.62 -38.44 7.14
CA PRO A 323 6.66 -39.37 7.71
C PRO A 323 6.10 -38.98 9.10
N GLN A 324 6.66 -37.97 9.79
CA GLN A 324 6.17 -37.59 11.13
C GLN A 324 4.83 -36.82 11.12
N LEU A 325 4.46 -36.18 10.00
CA LEU A 325 3.21 -35.41 9.89
C LEU A 325 1.94 -36.26 9.70
N GLN A 326 2.08 -37.55 9.37
CA GLN A 326 0.94 -38.45 9.18
C GLN A 326 0.43 -39.09 10.48
N ARG A 327 1.27 -39.18 11.53
CA ARG A 327 0.89 -39.85 12.78
C ARG A 327 -0.03 -39.02 13.68
N THR A 328 0.08 -37.70 13.65
CA THR A 328 -0.74 -36.80 14.48
C THR A 328 -2.18 -36.63 13.98
N ALA A 329 -2.47 -36.93 12.72
CA ALA A 329 -3.83 -36.87 12.16
C ALA A 329 -4.69 -38.11 12.48
N ARG A 330 -4.09 -39.25 12.82
CA ARG A 330 -4.82 -40.49 13.15
C ARG A 330 -5.28 -40.58 14.60
N HIS A 331 -4.62 -39.90 15.55
CA HIS A 331 -4.96 -40.02 16.98
C HIS A 331 -6.11 -39.13 17.47
N ARG A 332 -6.70 -38.28 16.62
CA ARG A 332 -7.75 -37.33 17.02
C ARG A 332 -9.19 -37.72 16.64
N ARG A 333 -9.40 -38.92 16.07
CA ARG A 333 -10.73 -39.40 15.63
C ARG A 333 -11.41 -40.43 16.54
N GLU A 334 -10.79 -40.84 17.63
CA GLU A 334 -11.38 -41.80 18.56
C GLU A 334 -11.48 -41.18 19.96
N ARG A 335 -12.66 -40.61 20.26
CA ARG A 335 -13.27 -40.45 21.61
C ARG A 335 -14.48 -39.51 21.52
N VAL A 336 -15.63 -40.06 21.18
CA VAL A 336 -16.95 -39.57 21.61
C VAL A 336 -17.81 -40.81 21.86
N PRO A 337 -18.35 -41.04 23.07
CA PRO A 337 -19.22 -42.18 23.33
C PRO A 337 -20.65 -41.91 22.86
N ARG A 338 -21.30 -42.94 22.30
CA ARG A 338 -22.72 -42.96 21.96
C ARG A 338 -23.56 -43.11 23.24
N GLN A 339 -24.63 -42.34 23.36
CA GLN A 339 -25.75 -42.63 24.27
C GLN A 339 -27.04 -42.76 23.45
N ASP A 340 -27.73 -43.87 23.66
CA ASP A 340 -29.06 -44.20 23.13
C ASP A 340 -30.16 -43.75 24.10
N ALA A 341 -31.26 -43.20 23.53
CA ALA A 341 -32.66 -43.22 23.98
C ALA A 341 -33.43 -42.38 22.92
N GLY A 342 -34.60 -42.70 22.37
CA GLY A 342 -35.74 -43.51 22.79
C GLY A 342 -36.99 -42.78 22.28
N HIS A 343 -37.69 -43.37 21.30
CA HIS A 343 -39.05 -43.15 20.76
C HIS A 343 -39.88 -41.90 21.18
N ALA A 344 -40.47 -41.22 20.18
CA ALA A 344 -41.92 -40.99 20.08
C ALA A 344 -42.33 -40.43 18.70
N GLU A 345 -43.33 -41.07 18.07
CA GLU A 345 -44.03 -40.62 16.87
C GLU A 345 -44.94 -39.41 17.15
N ALA A 346 -45.07 -38.50 16.19
CA ALA A 346 -46.31 -37.73 16.01
C ALA A 346 -46.50 -37.39 14.53
N ARG A 347 -47.61 -37.89 13.97
CA ARG A 347 -48.12 -37.65 12.61
C ARG A 347 -48.83 -36.30 12.56
N HIS A 348 -48.69 -35.55 11.46
CA HIS A 348 -49.79 -34.76 10.89
C HIS A 348 -49.65 -34.58 9.37
N ARG A 349 -50.81 -34.54 8.71
CA ARG A 349 -51.10 -34.73 7.27
C ARG A 349 -51.28 -33.38 6.51
N PHE A 350 -50.71 -33.31 5.28
CA PHE A 350 -51.24 -32.77 3.98
C PHE A 350 -51.75 -31.29 3.84
N PRO A 351 -52.00 -30.73 2.61
CA PRO A 351 -51.55 -31.00 1.21
C PRO A 351 -51.31 -29.76 0.28
N GLY A 352 -50.77 -30.01 -0.94
CA GLY A 352 -51.14 -29.37 -2.24
C GLY A 352 -50.65 -27.94 -2.53
N LEU A 353 -50.36 -27.49 -3.76
CA LEU A 353 -50.69 -27.90 -5.13
C LEU A 353 -49.63 -27.33 -6.10
N ALA A 354 -49.26 -28.13 -7.10
CA ALA A 354 -48.72 -27.66 -8.38
C ALA A 354 -49.91 -27.37 -9.33
N PRO A 355 -49.71 -26.83 -10.56
CA PRO A 355 -48.80 -27.38 -11.57
C PRO A 355 -47.49 -26.62 -11.77
#